data_AF-A0A5D2UXH4-F1
#
_entry.id   AF-A0A5D2UXH4-F1
#
_cell.length_a   1.000
_cell.length_b   1.000
_cell.length_c   1.000
_cell.angle_alpha   90.00
_cell.angle_beta   90.00
_cell.angle_gamma   90.00
#
_symmetry.space_group_name_H-M   'P 1'
#
loop_
_entity.id
_entity.type
_entity.pdbx_description
1 polymer ?
#
loop_
_entity_poly.entity_id
_entity_poly.type
_entity_poly.pdbx_seq_one_letter_code
_entity_poly.pdbx_strand_id
1 'polypeptide(L)'
;MSGGSLGIRSGSYGSLDKQLQNGVLPIQVPSATKTKPFKTFKEKETFLHWICKFAGRKKVGLLLLCAISAAIFVWVLYLGKGAFDNMLQPKNISKYSEQTVCLYMFVDEETKSDLETEHGLNESKKIGLWRIVVAHNLPYANGRRNGKAVSDARFSLWIDGKLQLLVDPYQILERFLWRKTATFAISRHYIRFDVFEEAEANKAARKYDNASIDFQVDFYKKEGLTPYSEAKLPIASDVPEGCAIIREHVPISNLFTCLWFNEIDRFTSRDQLSFSTVRDSVAAKTNWTVNMFLDCERRNFVVQKHHKGVLAMLAQMAPPAIYPPPPPLSLANNPPRKSSLEIASVSPKHRRDWRVGSR
;
A
#
# COMPACT_ATOMS: atom_id res chain seq x y z
N MET A 1 44.97 -26.70 -4.49
CA MET A 1 45.41 -26.91 -3.10
C MET A 1 44.36 -26.31 -2.17
N SER A 2 43.98 -27.10 -1.17
CA SER A 2 43.03 -26.94 -0.05
C SER A 2 42.89 -25.51 0.50
N GLY A 3 41.78 -25.01 1.04
CA GLY A 3 40.72 -25.61 1.87
C GLY A 3 40.60 -24.74 3.15
N GLY A 4 39.39 -24.42 3.62
CA GLY A 4 39.21 -23.68 4.88
C GLY A 4 37.80 -23.17 5.16
N SER A 5 36.95 -24.05 5.69
CA SER A 5 35.63 -23.78 6.28
C SER A 5 35.75 -23.66 7.80
N LEU A 6 35.08 -22.67 8.41
CA LEU A 6 34.81 -22.51 9.84
C LEU A 6 33.55 -21.62 9.95
N GLY A 7 32.49 -21.89 10.73
CA GLY A 7 32.15 -22.95 11.66
C GLY A 7 30.77 -22.61 12.23
N ILE A 8 29.85 -23.58 12.18
CA ILE A 8 28.49 -23.53 12.73
C ILE A 8 28.55 -23.77 14.25
N ARG A 9 27.73 -23.08 15.04
CA ARG A 9 27.33 -23.53 16.39
C ARG A 9 25.82 -23.49 16.58
N SER A 10 25.37 -24.58 17.18
CA SER A 10 24.00 -25.04 17.44
C SER A 10 23.30 -24.40 18.65
N GLY A 11 21.96 -24.52 18.63
CA GLY A 11 21.05 -24.57 19.77
C GLY A 11 19.61 -24.71 19.22
N SER A 12 19.07 -25.90 18.94
CA SER A 12 18.52 -26.93 19.84
C SER A 12 17.35 -26.49 20.73
N TYR A 13 16.13 -26.67 20.22
CA TYR A 13 14.90 -27.12 20.92
C TYR A 13 14.06 -27.77 19.79
N GLY A 14 13.77 -29.07 19.77
CA GLY A 14 13.04 -29.85 20.75
C GLY A 14 11.79 -30.40 20.05
N SER A 15 11.98 -31.47 19.27
CA SER A 15 10.92 -32.24 18.59
C SER A 15 10.24 -33.16 19.62
N LEU A 16 8.91 -33.25 19.59
CA LEU A 16 8.13 -34.15 20.43
C LEU A 16 7.47 -35.23 19.57
N ASP A 17 7.56 -36.45 20.08
CA ASP A 17 7.55 -37.75 19.42
C ASP A 17 6.26 -38.18 18.69
N LYS A 18 6.47 -39.02 17.66
CA LYS A 18 5.51 -40.00 17.13
C LYS A 18 6.17 -41.39 17.14
N GLN A 19 5.59 -42.33 17.88
CA GLN A 19 5.73 -43.79 17.72
C GLN A 19 4.68 -44.44 18.66
N LEU A 20 3.98 -45.56 18.40
CA LEU A 20 4.24 -46.71 17.53
C LEU A 20 3.05 -47.73 17.58
N GLN A 21 2.82 -48.48 16.47
CA GLN A 21 2.28 -49.87 16.31
C GLN A 21 0.84 -50.24 16.76
N ASN A 22 0.15 -51.27 16.25
CA ASN A 22 0.03 -52.06 15.00
C ASN A 22 -0.95 -53.22 15.36
N GLY A 23 -1.85 -53.63 14.44
CA GLY A 23 -2.20 -55.06 14.28
C GLY A 23 -3.65 -55.55 14.45
N VAL A 24 -4.16 -56.14 13.35
CA VAL A 24 -4.95 -57.39 13.22
C VAL A 24 -6.50 -57.30 13.10
N LEU A 25 -6.98 -57.80 11.94
CA LEU A 25 -8.35 -58.23 11.54
C LEU A 25 -8.54 -59.74 11.85
N PRO A 26 -9.77 -60.30 12.03
CA PRO A 26 -10.57 -60.77 10.87
C PRO A 26 -12.13 -60.80 11.01
N ILE A 27 -12.79 -60.57 9.86
CA ILE A 27 -13.89 -61.34 9.18
C ILE A 27 -15.10 -61.85 10.02
N GLN A 28 -16.34 -61.46 9.63
CA GLN A 28 -17.44 -62.37 9.18
C GLN A 28 -18.77 -61.61 8.90
N VAL A 29 -19.45 -62.01 7.80
CA VAL A 29 -20.82 -61.68 7.34
C VAL A 29 -21.48 -63.04 7.04
N PRO A 30 -22.78 -63.29 7.34
CA PRO A 30 -23.84 -63.17 6.29
C PRO A 30 -25.30 -62.88 6.76
N SER A 31 -26.07 -62.24 5.84
CA SER A 31 -27.44 -62.58 5.35
C SER A 31 -28.60 -62.84 6.35
N ALA A 32 -29.90 -62.56 6.14
CA ALA A 32 -30.77 -61.74 5.29
C ALA A 32 -32.20 -61.94 5.85
N THR A 33 -33.14 -61.01 5.65
CA THR A 33 -34.53 -61.23 5.12
C THR A 33 -35.51 -60.08 5.43
N LYS A 34 -36.19 -59.62 4.35
CA LYS A 34 -37.64 -59.30 4.14
C LYS A 34 -38.43 -58.64 5.31
N THR A 35 -39.30 -57.62 5.19
CA THR A 35 -40.24 -57.16 4.13
C THR A 35 -40.85 -55.80 4.55
N LYS A 36 -41.34 -54.98 3.59
CA LYS A 36 -42.08 -53.67 3.68
C LYS A 36 -43.39 -53.73 4.54
N PRO A 37 -44.17 -52.65 4.84
CA PRO A 37 -44.21 -51.28 4.26
C PRO A 37 -44.52 -50.03 5.16
N PHE A 38 -44.38 -48.83 4.53
CA PHE A 38 -45.13 -47.56 4.67
C PHE A 38 -45.13 -46.72 5.98
N LYS A 39 -44.50 -45.51 5.94
CA LYS A 39 -45.18 -44.18 5.90
C LYS A 39 -44.16 -43.03 6.01
N THR A 40 -44.19 -42.14 5.03
CA THR A 40 -43.50 -40.84 5.03
C THR A 40 -44.28 -39.77 5.81
N PHE A 41 -43.54 -38.71 6.19
CA PHE A 41 -43.97 -37.30 6.30
C PHE A 41 -44.45 -36.79 7.67
N LYS A 42 -43.51 -36.28 8.50
CA LYS A 42 -43.78 -35.20 9.49
C LYS A 42 -42.49 -34.64 10.13
N GLU A 43 -41.71 -33.85 9.38
CA GLU A 43 -40.59 -33.10 10.00
C GLU A 43 -40.34 -31.72 9.37
N LYS A 44 -40.76 -31.50 8.12
CA LYS A 44 -40.59 -30.20 7.43
C LYS A 44 -41.56 -29.10 7.88
N GLU A 45 -42.68 -29.44 8.52
CA GLU A 45 -43.68 -28.43 8.92
C GLU A 45 -43.28 -27.65 10.18
N THR A 46 -42.50 -28.24 11.08
CA THR A 46 -42.09 -27.60 12.33
C THR A 46 -41.07 -26.47 12.13
N PHE A 47 -40.18 -26.60 11.14
CA PHE A 47 -39.17 -25.59 10.84
C PHE A 47 -39.78 -24.34 10.17
N LEU A 48 -40.69 -24.54 9.21
CA LEU A 48 -41.43 -23.45 8.57
C LEU A 48 -42.33 -22.72 9.57
N HIS A 49 -42.97 -23.45 10.48
CA HIS A 49 -43.81 -22.84 11.51
C HIS A 49 -43.01 -22.06 12.57
N TRP A 50 -41.74 -22.43 12.79
CA TRP A 50 -40.80 -21.70 13.65
C TRP A 50 -40.32 -20.39 12.98
N ILE A 51 -40.02 -20.43 11.69
CA ILE A 51 -39.68 -19.22 10.90
C ILE A 51 -40.88 -18.26 10.85
N CYS A 52 -42.10 -18.78 10.62
CA CYS A 52 -43.31 -17.95 10.58
C CYS A 52 -43.66 -17.30 11.94
N LYS A 53 -43.23 -17.88 13.07
CA LYS A 53 -43.40 -17.26 14.41
C LYS A 53 -42.38 -16.16 14.69
N PHE A 54 -41.17 -16.24 14.14
CA PHE A 54 -40.17 -15.17 14.27
C PHE A 54 -40.44 -13.96 13.36
N ALA A 55 -41.26 -14.15 12.33
CA ALA A 55 -41.75 -13.10 11.43
C ALA A 55 -42.86 -12.24 12.08
N GLY A 56 -42.66 -11.79 13.32
CA GLY A 56 -43.37 -10.63 13.82
C GLY A 56 -43.02 -9.44 12.94
N ARG A 57 -44.01 -8.90 12.21
CA ARG A 57 -43.97 -7.84 11.16
C ARG A 57 -43.13 -6.57 11.44
N LYS A 58 -42.46 -6.45 12.59
CA LYS A 58 -41.60 -5.32 12.98
C LYS A 58 -40.09 -5.60 12.90
N LYS A 59 -39.65 -6.86 12.72
CA LYS A 59 -38.21 -7.22 12.66
C LYS A 59 -37.75 -7.74 11.30
N VAL A 60 -38.67 -8.03 10.37
CA VAL A 60 -38.33 -8.46 9.00
C VAL A 60 -37.50 -7.39 8.29
N GLY A 61 -37.87 -6.11 8.45
CA GLY A 61 -37.09 -5.00 7.90
C GLY A 61 -35.65 -4.95 8.43
N LEU A 62 -35.45 -5.20 9.73
CA LEU A 62 -34.11 -5.22 10.35
C LEU A 62 -33.28 -6.43 9.88
N LEU A 63 -33.90 -7.60 9.74
CA LEU A 63 -33.23 -8.79 9.20
C LEU A 63 -32.86 -8.61 7.73
N LEU A 64 -33.73 -7.99 6.94
CA LEU A 64 -33.43 -7.63 5.55
C LEU A 64 -32.28 -6.62 5.48
N LEU A 65 -32.29 -5.60 6.36
CA LEU A 65 -31.21 -4.61 6.43
C LEU A 65 -29.88 -5.24 6.85
N CYS A 66 -29.90 -6.17 7.81
CA CYS A 66 -28.71 -6.92 8.23
C CYS A 66 -28.20 -7.83 7.12
N ALA A 67 -29.10 -8.49 6.37
CA ALA A 67 -28.73 -9.32 5.23
C ALA A 67 -28.15 -8.49 4.08
N ILE A 68 -28.74 -7.33 3.77
CA ILE A 68 -28.21 -6.38 2.77
C ILE A 68 -26.86 -5.82 3.24
N SER A 69 -26.75 -5.43 4.52
CA SER A 69 -25.49 -4.95 5.10
C SER A 69 -24.40 -6.03 5.07
N ALA A 70 -24.73 -7.28 5.42
CA ALA A 70 -23.80 -8.39 5.33
C ALA A 70 -23.43 -8.72 3.88
N ALA A 71 -24.37 -8.65 2.94
CA ALA A 71 -24.10 -8.85 1.52
C ALA A 71 -23.21 -7.75 0.95
N ILE A 72 -23.45 -6.47 1.32
CA ILE A 72 -22.58 -5.34 0.98
C ILE A 72 -21.22 -5.53 1.65
N PHE A 73 -21.15 -5.96 2.90
CA PHE A 73 -19.89 -6.16 3.61
C PHE A 73 -19.08 -7.31 3.01
N VAL A 74 -19.73 -8.43 2.67
CA VAL A 74 -19.12 -9.55 1.95
C VAL A 74 -18.70 -9.12 0.55
N TRP A 75 -19.52 -8.36 -0.17
CA TRP A 75 -19.19 -7.79 -1.48
C TRP A 75 -18.00 -6.82 -1.39
N VAL A 76 -17.95 -5.95 -0.38
CA VAL A 76 -16.84 -5.03 -0.10
C VAL A 76 -15.59 -5.81 0.27
N LEU A 77 -15.71 -6.89 1.05
CA LEU A 77 -14.58 -7.78 1.37
C LEU A 77 -14.12 -8.59 0.16
N TYR A 78 -15.03 -8.96 -0.75
CA TYR A 78 -14.75 -9.75 -1.95
C TYR A 78 -14.12 -8.87 -3.04
N LEU A 79 -14.66 -7.67 -3.29
CA LEU A 79 -14.04 -6.65 -4.16
C LEU A 79 -12.78 -6.04 -3.54
N GLY A 80 -12.69 -5.98 -2.21
CA GLY A 80 -11.53 -5.44 -1.50
C GLY A 80 -10.33 -6.39 -1.47
N LYS A 81 -10.50 -7.65 -1.87
CA LYS A 81 -9.43 -8.66 -1.88
C LYS A 81 -8.62 -8.73 -3.18
N GLY A 82 -8.96 -7.94 -4.20
CA GLY A 82 -8.24 -7.95 -5.49
C GLY A 82 -8.43 -6.68 -6.30
N ALA A 83 -8.55 -5.51 -5.65
CA ALA A 83 -8.72 -4.24 -6.35
C ALA A 83 -7.38 -3.76 -6.92
N PHE A 84 -6.94 -4.39 -8.01
CA PHE A 84 -5.79 -3.95 -8.79
C PHE A 84 -5.96 -2.49 -9.21
N ASP A 85 -4.88 -1.73 -9.09
CA ASP A 85 -4.82 -0.37 -9.59
C ASP A 85 -5.06 -0.36 -11.11
N ASN A 86 -5.80 0.64 -11.59
CA ASN A 86 -5.78 0.94 -13.02
C ASN A 86 -4.32 1.05 -13.45
N MET A 87 -3.92 0.31 -14.49
CA MET A 87 -2.53 0.39 -14.94
C MET A 87 -2.22 1.81 -15.42
N LEU A 88 -1.37 2.49 -14.65
CA LEU A 88 -1.06 3.90 -14.90
C LEU A 88 0.07 3.99 -15.92
N GLN A 89 -0.24 4.44 -17.12
CA GLN A 89 0.77 4.70 -18.15
C GLN A 89 1.63 5.90 -17.76
N PRO A 90 2.97 5.84 -17.92
CA PRO A 90 3.84 6.99 -17.72
C PRO A 90 3.45 8.14 -18.66
N LYS A 91 3.62 9.37 -18.18
CA LYS A 91 3.36 10.59 -18.96
C LYS A 91 4.65 11.37 -19.18
N ASN A 92 4.66 12.19 -20.23
CA ASN A 92 5.76 13.08 -20.60
C ASN A 92 7.10 12.36 -20.77
N ILE A 93 7.07 11.15 -21.34
CA ILE A 93 8.27 10.39 -21.68
C ILE A 93 8.75 10.86 -23.06
N SER A 94 10.02 11.24 -23.14
CA SER A 94 10.65 11.67 -24.40
C SER A 94 10.82 10.49 -25.36
N LYS A 95 10.93 10.77 -26.66
CA LYS A 95 11.24 9.74 -27.67
C LYS A 95 12.57 9.04 -27.44
N TYR A 96 13.55 9.77 -26.90
CA TYR A 96 14.82 9.20 -26.49
C TYR A 96 14.66 8.19 -25.35
N SER A 97 13.85 8.52 -24.33
CA SER A 97 13.57 7.61 -23.22
C SER A 97 12.72 6.41 -23.62
N GLU A 98 11.76 6.57 -24.53
CA GLU A 98 11.00 5.44 -25.08
C GLU A 98 11.92 4.38 -25.74
N GLN A 99 13.05 4.82 -26.32
CA GLN A 99 14.01 3.94 -26.99
C GLN A 99 15.07 3.36 -26.04
N THR A 100 15.51 4.13 -25.05
CA THR A 100 16.67 3.79 -24.22
C THR A 100 16.31 3.29 -22.82
N VAL A 101 15.12 3.58 -22.31
CA VAL A 101 14.67 3.19 -20.96
C VAL A 101 13.77 1.97 -21.04
N CYS A 102 14.08 0.95 -20.25
CA CYS A 102 13.24 -0.23 -20.11
C CYS A 102 12.26 -0.07 -18.94
N LEU A 103 10.99 0.23 -19.26
CA LEU A 103 9.90 0.35 -18.29
C LEU A 103 9.28 -1.03 -18.06
N TYR A 104 9.50 -1.59 -16.87
CA TYR A 104 8.96 -2.90 -16.48
C TYR A 104 7.84 -2.77 -15.45
N MET A 105 6.80 -3.59 -15.63
CA MET A 105 5.75 -3.76 -14.64
C MET A 105 5.74 -5.24 -14.22
N PHE A 106 6.02 -5.48 -12.94
CA PHE A 106 6.00 -6.82 -12.36
C PHE A 106 4.60 -7.12 -11.84
N VAL A 107 4.03 -8.22 -12.29
CA VAL A 107 2.66 -8.63 -11.98
C VAL A 107 2.63 -10.09 -11.55
N ASP A 108 1.68 -10.48 -10.69
CA ASP A 108 1.39 -11.89 -10.44
C ASP A 108 0.48 -12.47 -11.54
N GLU A 109 0.20 -13.76 -11.46
CA GLU A 109 -0.59 -14.50 -12.46
C GLU A 109 -2.04 -14.01 -12.52
N GLU A 110 -2.62 -13.66 -11.37
CA GLU A 110 -3.99 -13.15 -11.27
C GLU A 110 -4.09 -11.78 -11.97
N THR A 111 -3.19 -10.85 -11.62
CA THR A 111 -3.09 -9.53 -12.25
C THR A 111 -2.87 -9.65 -13.76
N LYS A 112 -2.03 -10.59 -14.21
CA LYS A 112 -1.77 -10.83 -15.63
C LYS A 112 -3.04 -11.22 -16.37
N SER A 113 -3.84 -12.15 -15.82
CA SER A 113 -5.10 -12.60 -16.41
C SER A 113 -6.10 -11.44 -16.55
N ASP A 114 -6.16 -10.56 -15.55
CA ASP A 114 -7.01 -9.38 -15.59
C ASP A 114 -6.55 -8.39 -16.67
N LEU A 115 -5.24 -8.13 -16.75
CA LEU A 115 -4.66 -7.26 -17.79
C LEU A 115 -4.87 -7.82 -19.21
N GLU A 116 -4.80 -9.15 -19.38
CA GLU A 116 -5.10 -9.83 -20.64
C GLU A 116 -6.53 -9.56 -21.08
N THR A 117 -7.47 -9.63 -20.14
CA THR A 117 -8.90 -9.42 -20.39
C THR A 117 -9.23 -7.96 -20.70
N GLU A 118 -8.65 -7.01 -19.97
CA GLU A 118 -9.00 -5.59 -20.10
C GLU A 118 -8.28 -4.87 -21.25
N HIS A 119 -7.02 -5.22 -21.51
CA HIS A 119 -6.15 -4.44 -22.39
C HIS A 119 -5.67 -5.20 -23.63
N GLY A 120 -5.88 -6.51 -23.71
CA GLY A 120 -5.36 -7.33 -24.79
C GLY A 120 -3.83 -7.35 -24.76
N LEU A 121 -3.25 -8.21 -23.94
CA LEU A 121 -1.80 -8.39 -23.87
C LEU A 121 -1.32 -8.96 -25.21
N ASN A 122 -0.60 -8.13 -25.96
CA ASN A 122 -0.07 -8.52 -27.26
C ASN A 122 1.06 -9.57 -27.11
N GLU A 123 1.41 -10.25 -28.20
CA GLU A 123 2.54 -11.21 -28.23
C GLU A 123 3.86 -10.59 -27.74
N SER A 124 4.00 -9.26 -27.85
CA SER A 124 5.17 -8.52 -27.37
C SER A 124 5.24 -8.35 -25.84
N LYS A 125 4.23 -8.83 -25.09
CA LYS A 125 4.10 -8.68 -23.62
C LYS A 125 4.19 -7.22 -23.17
N LYS A 126 3.67 -6.29 -23.97
CA LYS A 126 3.68 -4.86 -23.68
C LYS A 126 2.27 -4.31 -23.57
N ILE A 127 2.08 -3.37 -22.65
CA ILE A 127 0.88 -2.54 -22.63
C ILE A 127 1.29 -1.07 -22.49
N GLY A 128 1.05 -0.30 -23.55
CA GLY A 128 1.59 1.05 -23.70
C GLY A 128 3.12 1.03 -23.62
N LEU A 129 3.69 1.79 -22.69
CA LEU A 129 5.15 1.83 -22.49
C LEU A 129 5.66 0.71 -21.56
N TRP A 130 4.78 0.05 -20.81
CA TRP A 130 5.16 -0.99 -19.87
C TRP A 130 5.44 -2.33 -20.57
N ARG A 131 6.56 -2.95 -20.20
CA ARG A 131 6.88 -4.36 -20.47
C ARG A 131 6.41 -5.18 -19.28
N ILE A 132 5.49 -6.10 -19.49
CA ILE A 132 4.90 -6.91 -18.43
C ILE A 132 5.81 -8.09 -18.12
N VAL A 133 6.20 -8.23 -16.86
CA VAL A 133 7.00 -9.34 -16.35
C VAL A 133 6.19 -10.08 -15.30
N VAL A 134 5.84 -11.32 -15.63
CA VAL A 134 5.06 -12.17 -14.73
C VAL A 134 6.01 -12.79 -13.71
N ALA A 135 5.70 -12.58 -12.44
CA ALA A 135 6.49 -13.05 -11.34
C ALA A 135 6.00 -14.44 -10.89
N HIS A 136 6.67 -15.48 -11.36
CA HIS A 136 6.42 -16.85 -10.92
C HIS A 136 7.18 -17.20 -9.64
N ASN A 137 6.69 -18.18 -8.88
CA ASN A 137 7.38 -18.81 -7.74
C ASN A 137 7.97 -17.79 -6.74
N LEU A 138 7.12 -16.88 -6.25
CA LEU A 138 7.57 -15.84 -5.32
C LEU A 138 8.12 -16.44 -4.01
N PRO A 139 9.29 -15.99 -3.53
CA PRO A 139 9.95 -16.59 -2.39
C PRO A 139 9.25 -16.31 -1.05
N TYR A 140 8.45 -15.25 -0.97
CA TYR A 140 7.76 -14.85 0.27
C TYR A 140 6.24 -14.85 0.10
N ALA A 141 5.52 -15.33 1.12
CA ALA A 141 4.06 -15.23 1.17
C ALA A 141 3.57 -13.77 1.28
N ASN A 142 4.33 -12.93 1.99
CA ASN A 142 4.03 -11.50 2.07
C ASN A 142 4.54 -10.79 0.81
N GLY A 143 3.62 -10.32 -0.04
CA GLY A 143 3.92 -9.60 -1.28
C GLY A 143 4.85 -8.39 -1.11
N ARG A 144 4.86 -7.73 0.06
CA ARG A 144 5.77 -6.60 0.33
C ARG A 144 7.25 -6.99 0.37
N ARG A 145 7.56 -8.26 0.63
CA ARG A 145 8.94 -8.80 0.58
C ARG A 145 9.35 -9.27 -0.80
N ASN A 146 8.42 -9.30 -1.74
CA ASN A 146 8.69 -9.70 -3.12
C ASN A 146 9.03 -8.50 -4.02
N GLY A 147 9.29 -7.31 -3.47
CA GLY A 147 9.78 -6.16 -4.24
C GLY A 147 11.11 -6.51 -4.93
N LYS A 148 11.11 -6.54 -6.27
CA LYS A 148 12.18 -7.20 -7.04
C LYS A 148 13.25 -6.23 -7.53
N ALA A 149 14.50 -6.68 -7.39
CA ALA A 149 15.68 -6.10 -7.98
C ALA A 149 15.66 -6.24 -9.51
N VAL A 150 16.04 -5.17 -10.21
CA VAL A 150 16.40 -5.23 -11.63
C VAL A 150 17.87 -5.64 -11.70
N SER A 151 18.14 -6.83 -12.21
CA SER A 151 19.48 -7.26 -12.59
C SER A 151 19.73 -6.78 -14.02
N ASP A 152 20.85 -6.11 -14.26
CA ASP A 152 21.29 -5.57 -15.56
C ASP A 152 20.77 -4.17 -15.94
N ALA A 153 20.96 -3.21 -15.04
CA ALA A 153 20.85 -1.78 -15.34
C ALA A 153 21.89 -0.98 -14.54
N ARG A 154 22.45 0.08 -15.14
CA ARG A 154 23.32 1.01 -14.40
C ARG A 154 22.52 1.89 -13.44
N PHE A 155 21.31 2.28 -13.83
CA PHE A 155 20.40 3.09 -13.02
C PHE A 155 19.02 2.44 -12.98
N SER A 156 18.32 2.62 -11.87
CA SER A 156 16.93 2.19 -11.70
C SER A 156 16.09 3.27 -11.03
N LEU A 157 14.81 3.29 -11.42
CA LEU A 157 13.75 4.05 -10.78
C LEU A 157 12.65 3.06 -10.41
N TRP A 158 12.49 2.79 -9.12
CA TRP A 158 11.39 2.00 -8.59
C TRP A 158 10.23 2.93 -8.24
N ILE A 159 9.02 2.57 -8.64
CA ILE A 159 7.78 3.25 -8.25
C ILE A 159 6.75 2.22 -7.80
N ASP A 160 6.02 2.52 -6.73
CA ASP A 160 4.89 1.71 -6.27
C ASP A 160 3.80 1.65 -7.36
N GLY A 161 3.15 0.50 -7.52
CA GLY A 161 2.13 0.26 -8.56
C GLY A 161 0.94 1.22 -8.51
N LYS A 162 0.66 1.85 -7.35
CA LYS A 162 -0.38 2.87 -7.20
C LYS A 162 0.00 4.26 -7.74
N LEU A 163 1.25 4.43 -8.17
CA LEU A 163 1.79 5.71 -8.63
C LEU A 163 1.93 5.77 -10.15
N GLN A 164 1.57 6.93 -10.71
CA GLN A 164 1.82 7.26 -12.10
C GLN A 164 3.10 8.08 -12.22
N LEU A 165 4.02 7.67 -13.08
CA LEU A 165 5.20 8.46 -13.46
C LEU A 165 4.80 9.63 -14.37
N LEU A 166 5.23 10.84 -14.03
CA LEU A 166 4.84 12.08 -14.73
C LEU A 166 5.99 12.82 -15.41
N VAL A 167 7.24 12.45 -15.11
CA VAL A 167 8.45 13.14 -15.58
C VAL A 167 9.39 12.11 -16.19
N ASP A 168 10.11 12.54 -17.22
CA ASP A 168 11.08 11.71 -17.92
C ASP A 168 12.18 11.18 -16.96
N PRO A 169 12.52 9.87 -17.01
CA PRO A 169 13.51 9.26 -16.13
C PRO A 169 14.88 9.95 -16.12
N TYR A 170 15.36 10.49 -17.24
CA TYR A 170 16.65 11.18 -17.26
C TYR A 170 16.63 12.47 -16.45
N GLN A 171 15.52 13.22 -16.46
CA GLN A 171 15.38 14.43 -15.64
C GLN A 171 15.36 14.09 -14.15
N ILE A 172 14.78 12.94 -13.78
CA ILE A 172 14.77 12.44 -12.41
C ILE A 172 16.19 12.05 -11.99
N LEU A 173 16.91 11.30 -12.81
CA LEU A 173 18.31 10.93 -12.56
C LEU A 173 19.21 12.17 -12.43
N GLU A 174 19.05 13.14 -13.33
CA GLU A 174 19.80 14.39 -13.29
C GLU A 174 19.57 15.14 -11.96
N ARG A 175 18.31 15.34 -11.58
CA ARG A 175 17.94 16.12 -10.40
C ARG A 175 18.38 15.48 -9.09
N PHE A 176 18.19 14.17 -8.94
CA PHE A 176 18.31 13.50 -7.65
C PHE A 176 19.60 12.69 -7.47
N LEU A 177 20.26 12.29 -8.56
CA LEU A 177 21.55 11.60 -8.48
C LEU A 177 22.68 12.51 -8.96
N TRP A 178 22.70 12.91 -10.24
CA TRP A 178 23.87 13.52 -10.86
C TRP A 178 24.22 14.90 -10.28
N ARG A 179 23.24 15.81 -10.17
CA ARG A 179 23.45 17.14 -9.56
C ARG A 179 23.75 17.09 -8.06
N LYS A 180 23.44 15.96 -7.41
CA LYS A 180 23.69 15.73 -5.98
C LYS A 180 24.93 14.89 -5.72
N THR A 181 25.58 14.39 -6.78
CA THR A 181 26.68 13.43 -6.70
C THR A 181 26.33 12.25 -5.77
N ALA A 182 25.09 11.76 -5.88
CA ALA A 182 24.54 10.70 -5.05
C ALA A 182 24.28 9.45 -5.88
N THR A 183 24.43 8.28 -5.26
CA THR A 183 24.17 6.98 -5.91
C THR A 183 22.86 6.34 -5.46
N PHE A 184 22.18 6.95 -4.49
CA PHE A 184 20.88 6.52 -3.98
C PHE A 184 20.09 7.75 -3.52
N ALA A 185 18.83 7.84 -3.93
CA ALA A 185 17.93 8.90 -3.50
C ALA A 185 16.55 8.34 -3.17
N ILE A 186 15.97 8.85 -2.09
CA ILE A 186 14.67 8.45 -1.57
C ILE A 186 14.03 9.64 -0.87
N SER A 187 12.71 9.78 -0.93
CA SER A 187 12.04 10.85 -0.19
C SER A 187 11.94 10.50 1.28
N ARG A 188 12.00 11.51 2.16
CA ARG A 188 11.48 11.37 3.52
C ARG A 188 9.97 11.19 3.52
N HIS A 189 9.45 10.52 4.54
CA HIS A 189 8.02 10.43 4.78
C HIS A 189 7.41 11.83 5.06
N TYR A 190 6.12 12.02 4.78
CA TYR A 190 5.51 13.35 4.67
C TYR A 190 5.04 13.95 6.01
N ILE A 191 4.94 13.14 7.06
CA ILE A 191 4.47 13.57 8.39
C ILE A 191 5.46 13.16 9.47
N ARG A 192 5.76 11.86 9.55
CA ARG A 192 6.60 11.26 10.59
C ARG A 192 8.04 11.21 10.13
N PHE A 193 8.97 11.57 11.02
CA PHE A 193 10.40 11.61 10.71
C PHE A 193 11.27 10.76 11.63
N ASP A 194 10.71 10.27 12.72
CA ASP A 194 11.35 9.46 13.75
C ASP A 194 10.80 8.02 13.72
N VAL A 195 11.69 7.03 13.84
CA VAL A 195 11.29 5.59 13.76
C VAL A 195 10.41 5.18 14.93
N PHE A 196 10.60 5.74 16.12
CA PHE A 196 9.79 5.41 17.28
C PHE A 196 8.37 5.96 17.10
N GLU A 197 8.22 7.16 16.56
CA GLU A 197 6.92 7.70 16.15
C GLU A 197 6.25 6.84 15.07
N GLU A 198 7.01 6.42 14.04
CA GLU A 198 6.51 5.53 12.99
C GLU A 198 6.07 4.17 13.55
N ALA A 199 6.78 3.63 14.54
CA ALA A 199 6.42 2.37 15.19
C ALA A 199 5.09 2.47 15.93
N GLU A 200 4.87 3.54 16.70
CA GLU A 200 3.57 3.79 17.35
C GLU A 200 2.45 3.95 16.32
N ALA A 201 2.70 4.64 15.21
CA ALA A 201 1.73 4.76 14.12
C ALA A 201 1.39 3.40 13.48
N ASN A 202 2.38 2.53 13.29
CA ASN A 202 2.15 1.18 12.76
C ASN A 202 1.32 0.32 13.73
N LYS A 203 1.58 0.42 15.04
CA LYS A 203 0.78 -0.25 16.09
C LYS A 203 -0.67 0.28 16.11
N ALA A 204 -0.84 1.59 16.13
CA ALA A 204 -2.16 2.22 16.13
C ALA A 204 -2.99 1.83 14.89
N ALA A 205 -2.34 1.75 13.73
CA ALA A 205 -2.97 1.32 12.48
C ALA A 205 -3.06 -0.22 12.31
N ARG A 206 -2.71 -0.99 13.36
CA ARG A 206 -2.74 -2.47 13.41
C ARG A 206 -2.08 -3.11 12.19
N LYS A 207 -0.94 -2.54 11.79
CA LYS A 207 -0.21 -2.96 10.58
C LYS A 207 0.53 -4.28 10.76
N TYR A 208 0.89 -4.59 12.00
CA TYR A 208 1.46 -5.82 12.54
C TYR A 208 0.97 -5.97 13.99
N ASP A 209 1.20 -7.13 14.59
CA ASP A 209 1.04 -7.30 16.04
C ASP A 209 2.03 -6.40 16.79
N ASN A 210 1.55 -5.81 17.89
CA ASN A 210 2.35 -4.85 18.64
C ASN A 210 3.66 -5.48 19.16
N ALA A 211 3.60 -6.74 19.60
CA ALA A 211 4.77 -7.44 20.14
C ALA A 211 5.91 -7.57 19.11
N SER A 212 5.61 -7.87 17.84
CA SER A 212 6.63 -7.92 16.79
C SER A 212 7.24 -6.56 16.49
N ILE A 213 6.45 -5.48 16.51
CA ILE A 213 6.95 -4.11 16.34
C ILE A 213 7.84 -3.72 17.53
N ASP A 214 7.38 -3.97 18.75
CA ASP A 214 8.12 -3.66 19.97
C ASP A 214 9.45 -4.42 20.01
N PHE A 215 9.45 -5.71 19.67
CA PHE A 215 10.67 -6.52 19.56
C PHE A 215 11.67 -5.96 18.54
N GLN A 216 11.20 -5.56 17.35
CA GLN A 216 12.04 -4.95 16.31
C GLN A 216 12.66 -3.63 16.79
N VAL A 217 11.85 -2.75 17.36
CA VAL A 217 12.29 -1.43 17.83
C VAL A 217 13.27 -1.56 19.00
N ASP A 218 13.00 -2.46 19.96
CA ASP A 218 13.89 -2.69 21.09
C ASP A 218 15.20 -3.35 20.68
N PHE A 219 15.19 -4.18 19.64
CA PHE A 219 16.41 -4.66 19.01
C PHE A 219 17.22 -3.48 18.44
N TYR A 220 16.60 -2.56 17.69
CA TYR A 220 17.31 -1.40 17.13
C TYR A 220 17.84 -0.44 18.19
N LYS A 221 17.13 -0.22 19.30
CA LYS A 221 17.65 0.55 20.43
C LYS A 221 18.95 -0.06 20.98
N LYS A 222 19.00 -1.39 21.10
CA LYS A 222 20.19 -2.11 21.58
C LYS A 222 21.36 -2.03 20.59
N GLU A 223 21.07 -1.96 19.29
CA GLU A 223 22.06 -1.72 18.24
C GLU A 223 22.50 -0.23 18.14
N GLY A 224 21.93 0.65 18.97
CA GLY A 224 22.33 2.05 19.08
C GLY A 224 21.44 3.05 18.34
N LEU A 225 20.26 2.63 17.85
CA LEU A 225 19.30 3.56 17.26
C LEU A 225 18.80 4.55 18.33
N THR A 226 18.99 5.84 18.06
CA THR A 226 18.53 6.96 18.89
C THR A 226 17.43 7.74 18.19
N PRO A 227 16.58 8.48 18.94
CA PRO A 227 15.56 9.34 18.34
C PRO A 227 16.15 10.29 17.29
N TYR A 228 15.37 10.56 16.26
CA TYR A 228 15.72 11.53 15.24
C TYR A 228 15.94 12.91 15.88
N SER A 229 17.00 13.59 15.44
CA SER A 229 17.29 14.98 15.80
C SER A 229 18.07 15.65 14.67
N GLU A 230 18.14 16.98 14.68
CA GLU A 230 18.90 17.75 13.69
C GLU A 230 20.40 17.45 13.70
N ALA A 231 20.92 16.77 14.74
CA ALA A 231 22.30 16.27 14.75
C ALA A 231 22.58 15.24 13.64
N LYS A 232 21.54 14.64 13.04
CA LYS A 232 21.65 13.67 11.93
C LYS A 232 21.71 14.34 10.54
N LEU A 233 21.70 15.67 10.47
CA LEU A 233 21.86 16.40 9.20
C LEU A 233 23.17 15.96 8.49
N PRO A 234 23.16 15.89 7.14
CA PRO A 234 22.15 16.42 6.22
C PRO A 234 20.92 15.51 6.01
N ILE A 235 20.85 14.35 6.66
CA ILE A 235 19.70 13.45 6.53
C ILE A 235 18.55 13.93 7.41
N ALA A 236 17.52 14.48 6.77
CA ALA A 236 16.43 15.19 7.44
C ALA A 236 15.34 14.28 8.04
N SER A 237 15.52 12.96 8.03
CA SER A 237 14.57 12.00 8.60
C SER A 237 15.15 10.59 8.74
N ASP A 238 14.67 9.84 9.72
CA ASP A 238 14.91 8.40 9.83
C ASP A 238 13.87 7.54 9.07
N VAL A 239 12.75 8.16 8.67
CA VAL A 239 11.61 7.46 8.08
C VAL A 239 11.52 7.80 6.59
N PRO A 240 11.84 6.86 5.69
CA PRO A 240 11.70 7.07 4.26
C PRO A 240 10.24 6.91 3.82
N GLU A 241 9.97 7.37 2.61
CA GLU A 241 8.81 6.99 1.82
C GLU A 241 9.29 6.12 0.66
N GLY A 242 9.16 4.80 0.82
CA GLY A 242 9.69 3.77 -0.09
C GLY A 242 8.92 3.60 -1.40
N CYS A 243 7.87 4.39 -1.63
CA CYS A 243 7.07 4.27 -2.86
C CYS A 243 7.75 4.85 -4.12
N ALA A 244 8.87 5.54 -3.99
CA ALA A 244 9.73 5.92 -5.12
C ALA A 244 11.21 5.91 -4.71
N ILE A 245 12.03 5.09 -5.39
CA ILE A 245 13.46 4.93 -5.09
C ILE A 245 14.26 5.12 -6.37
N ILE A 246 15.30 5.96 -6.31
CA ILE A 246 16.17 6.29 -7.44
C ILE A 246 17.57 5.81 -7.10
N ARG A 247 18.20 5.03 -7.97
CA ARG A 247 19.46 4.36 -7.63
C ARG A 247 20.38 4.23 -8.82
N GLU A 248 21.66 4.53 -8.61
CA GLU A 248 22.76 4.00 -9.42
C GLU A 248 23.22 2.68 -8.80
N HIS A 249 23.41 1.64 -9.62
CA HIS A 249 23.85 0.33 -9.19
C HIS A 249 25.37 0.31 -9.05
N VAL A 250 25.87 0.70 -7.88
CA VAL A 250 27.27 0.63 -7.47
C VAL A 250 27.42 -0.26 -6.25
N PRO A 251 28.63 -0.78 -5.92
CA PRO A 251 28.80 -1.74 -4.82
C PRO A 251 28.17 -1.30 -3.49
N ILE A 252 28.34 -0.02 -3.11
CA ILE A 252 27.84 0.49 -1.82
C ILE A 252 26.31 0.65 -1.77
N SER A 253 25.68 1.14 -2.85
CA SER A 253 24.21 1.24 -2.92
C SER A 253 23.57 -0.15 -3.02
N ASN A 254 24.25 -1.09 -3.68
CA ASN A 254 23.85 -2.49 -3.73
C ASN A 254 23.87 -3.12 -2.34
N LEU A 255 24.99 -3.00 -1.63
CA LEU A 255 25.14 -3.49 -0.27
C LEU A 255 24.07 -2.90 0.66
N PHE A 256 23.85 -1.57 0.60
CA PHE A 256 22.82 -0.91 1.40
C PHE A 256 21.44 -1.53 1.19
N THR A 257 21.01 -1.72 -0.07
CA THR A 257 19.70 -2.33 -0.33
C THR A 257 19.61 -3.79 0.09
N CYS A 258 20.70 -4.56 0.02
CA CYS A 258 20.73 -5.93 0.52
C CYS A 258 20.59 -5.97 2.04
N LEU A 259 21.33 -5.13 2.77
CA LEU A 259 21.24 -5.03 4.23
C LEU A 259 19.86 -4.57 4.67
N TRP A 260 19.27 -3.59 3.95
CA TRP A 260 17.93 -3.11 4.25
C TRP A 260 16.88 -4.20 4.02
N PHE A 261 17.02 -4.97 2.94
CA PHE A 261 16.16 -6.12 2.70
C PHE A 261 16.30 -7.21 3.77
N ASN A 262 17.52 -7.50 4.24
CA ASN A 262 17.74 -8.47 5.31
C ASN A 262 16.96 -8.11 6.58
N GLU A 263 16.88 -6.82 6.92
CA GLU A 263 16.08 -6.36 8.06
C GLU A 263 14.57 -6.50 7.83
N ILE A 264 14.09 -6.21 6.61
CA ILE A 264 12.69 -6.40 6.20
C ILE A 264 12.29 -7.88 6.27
N ASP A 265 13.22 -8.79 5.95
CA ASP A 265 13.00 -10.22 6.02
C ASP A 265 13.04 -10.75 7.46
N ARG A 266 14.00 -10.25 8.25
CA ARG A 266 14.21 -10.63 9.64
C ARG A 266 13.08 -10.21 10.57
N PHE A 267 12.52 -9.02 10.39
CA PHE A 267 11.50 -8.44 11.27
C PHE A 267 10.19 -8.19 10.52
N THR A 268 9.50 -7.09 10.80
CA THR A 268 8.28 -6.73 10.07
C THR A 268 8.63 -6.27 8.65
N SER A 269 7.72 -6.47 7.70
CA SER A 269 7.91 -5.98 6.33
C SER A 269 7.72 -4.45 6.19
N ARG A 270 7.86 -3.68 7.28
CA ARG A 270 7.75 -2.23 7.29
C ARG A 270 9.15 -1.65 7.08
N ASP A 271 9.48 -1.47 5.81
CA ASP A 271 10.70 -0.85 5.31
C ASP A 271 11.07 0.45 6.05
N GLN A 272 10.06 1.23 6.41
CA GLN A 272 10.20 2.47 7.18
C GLN A 272 10.88 2.31 8.55
N LEU A 273 10.69 1.17 9.23
CA LEU A 273 11.22 0.95 10.58
C LEU A 273 12.69 0.53 10.57
N SER A 274 13.17 -0.09 9.50
CA SER A 274 14.54 -0.64 9.42
C SER A 274 15.52 0.28 8.69
N PHE A 275 15.03 1.27 7.95
CA PHE A 275 15.87 2.09 7.06
C PHE A 275 17.00 2.82 7.79
N SER A 276 16.70 3.54 8.87
CA SER A 276 17.71 4.34 9.59
C SER A 276 18.77 3.47 10.25
N THR A 277 18.39 2.34 10.85
CA THR A 277 19.34 1.39 11.45
C THR A 277 20.39 0.93 10.42
N VAL A 278 19.95 0.57 9.21
CA VAL A 278 20.86 0.13 8.15
C VAL A 278 21.67 1.29 7.60
N ARG A 279 21.04 2.45 7.39
CA ARG A 279 21.71 3.68 6.94
C ARG A 279 22.84 4.06 7.89
N ASP A 280 22.56 4.11 9.18
CA ASP A 280 23.50 4.51 10.22
C ASP A 280 24.63 3.48 10.35
N SER A 281 24.31 2.19 10.24
CA SER A 281 25.31 1.11 10.23
C SER A 281 26.28 1.20 9.05
N VAL A 282 25.78 1.56 7.85
CA VAL A 282 26.62 1.75 6.66
C VAL A 282 27.43 3.05 6.77
N ALA A 283 26.82 4.14 7.22
CA ALA A 283 27.48 5.44 7.40
C ALA A 283 28.56 5.39 8.49
N ALA A 284 28.40 4.59 9.54
CA ALA A 284 29.42 4.41 10.57
C ALA A 284 30.70 3.74 10.04
N LYS A 285 30.61 3.02 8.91
CA LYS A 285 31.73 2.27 8.31
C LYS A 285 32.25 2.87 7.01
N THR A 286 31.57 3.88 6.48
CA THR A 286 31.84 4.45 5.15
C THR A 286 31.50 5.93 5.11
N ASN A 287 32.09 6.68 4.17
CA ASN A 287 31.69 8.07 3.91
C ASN A 287 30.47 8.19 2.99
N TRP A 288 29.71 7.10 2.83
CA TRP A 288 28.56 7.06 1.93
C TRP A 288 27.29 7.51 2.65
N THR A 289 26.45 8.26 1.94
CA THR A 289 25.15 8.69 2.43
C THR A 289 24.10 8.69 1.32
N VAL A 290 22.83 8.69 1.71
CA VAL A 290 21.68 8.77 0.79
C VAL A 290 21.33 10.22 0.50
N ASN A 291 20.88 10.52 -0.71
CA ASN A 291 20.20 11.79 -0.96
C ASN A 291 18.74 11.70 -0.52
N MET A 292 18.43 12.20 0.68
CA MET A 292 17.07 12.22 1.20
C MET A 292 16.37 13.53 0.84
N PHE A 293 15.44 13.46 -0.12
CA PHE A 293 14.70 14.62 -0.62
C PHE A 293 13.31 14.76 0.00
N LEU A 294 12.64 15.89 -0.22
CA LEU A 294 11.33 16.16 0.39
C LEU A 294 10.20 15.40 -0.33
N ASP A 295 9.16 15.01 0.40
CA ASP A 295 7.97 14.37 -0.20
C ASP A 295 7.29 15.24 -1.28
N CYS A 296 7.29 16.56 -1.12
CA CYS A 296 6.76 17.46 -2.16
C CYS A 296 7.56 17.36 -3.47
N GLU A 297 8.86 17.09 -3.41
CA GLU A 297 9.68 16.87 -4.60
C GLU A 297 9.38 15.52 -5.26
N ARG A 298 9.06 14.49 -4.46
CA ARG A 298 8.54 13.21 -4.97
C ARG A 298 7.26 13.42 -5.78
N ARG A 299 6.31 14.19 -5.22
CA ARG A 299 5.02 14.48 -5.85
C ARG A 299 5.12 15.25 -7.16
N ASN A 300 6.27 15.88 -7.45
CA ASN A 300 6.50 16.54 -8.73
C ASN A 300 6.72 15.54 -9.88
N PHE A 301 7.19 14.32 -9.60
CA PHE A 301 7.46 13.32 -10.64
C PHE A 301 6.62 12.05 -10.56
N VAL A 302 5.92 11.81 -9.44
CA VAL A 302 4.93 10.74 -9.31
C VAL A 302 3.65 11.24 -8.64
N VAL A 303 2.51 10.73 -9.09
CA VAL A 303 1.20 11.01 -8.46
C VAL A 303 0.48 9.72 -8.11
N GLN A 304 -0.10 9.66 -6.91
CA GLN A 304 -0.96 8.55 -6.53
C GLN A 304 -2.34 8.72 -7.18
N LYS A 305 -2.81 7.66 -7.83
CA LYS A 305 -4.20 7.56 -8.27
C LYS A 305 -4.97 6.67 -7.31
N HIS A 306 -6.30 6.82 -7.29
CA HIS A 306 -7.16 6.00 -6.44
C HIS A 306 -7.32 4.60 -7.04
N HIS A 307 -7.36 3.59 -6.17
CA HIS A 307 -7.64 2.20 -6.51
C HIS A 307 -8.99 2.08 -7.25
N LYS A 308 -9.12 1.10 -8.15
CA LYS A 308 -10.36 0.83 -8.90
C LYS A 308 -11.59 0.72 -8.00
N GLY A 309 -11.48 0.04 -6.85
CA GLY A 309 -12.58 -0.10 -5.88
C GLY A 309 -13.04 1.24 -5.31
N VAL A 310 -12.11 2.16 -5.01
CA VAL A 310 -12.45 3.52 -4.54
C VAL A 310 -13.07 4.33 -5.67
N LEU A 311 -12.54 4.24 -6.89
CA LEU A 311 -13.12 4.91 -8.06
C LEU A 311 -14.52 4.38 -8.39
N ALA A 312 -14.76 3.08 -8.27
CA ALA A 312 -16.05 2.46 -8.47
C ALA A 312 -17.06 2.91 -7.38
N MET A 313 -16.64 2.97 -6.11
CA MET A 313 -17.46 3.55 -5.04
C MET A 313 -17.79 5.02 -5.31
N LEU A 314 -16.79 5.82 -5.67
CA LEU A 314 -16.99 7.24 -6.00
C LEU A 314 -17.92 7.42 -7.22
N ALA A 315 -17.81 6.55 -8.24
CA ALA A 315 -18.68 6.57 -9.40
C ALA A 315 -20.12 6.15 -9.07
N GLN A 316 -20.31 5.19 -8.16
CA GLN A 316 -21.64 4.79 -7.69
C GLN A 316 -22.28 5.84 -6.77
N MET A 317 -21.46 6.62 -6.07
CA MET A 317 -21.90 7.76 -5.25
C MET A 317 -22.07 9.06 -6.06
N ALA A 318 -21.74 9.05 -7.36
CA ALA A 318 -21.90 10.22 -8.22
C ALA A 318 -23.40 10.49 -8.44
N PRO A 319 -23.87 11.73 -8.27
CA PRO A 319 -25.25 12.07 -8.59
C PRO A 319 -25.54 11.77 -10.07
N PRO A 320 -26.75 11.32 -10.41
CA PRO A 320 -27.10 11.00 -11.79
C PRO A 320 -26.88 12.23 -12.68
N ALA A 321 -26.18 12.02 -13.80
CA ALA A 321 -25.92 13.06 -14.77
C ALA A 321 -27.26 13.58 -15.30
N ILE A 322 -27.58 14.84 -15.00
CA ILE A 322 -28.77 15.50 -15.53
C ILE A 322 -28.51 15.77 -17.01
N TYR A 323 -29.20 15.01 -17.86
CA TYR A 323 -29.23 15.24 -19.31
C TYR A 323 -30.62 15.71 -19.74
N PRO A 324 -30.71 16.77 -20.56
CA PRO A 324 -29.61 17.61 -21.05
C PRO A 324 -29.01 18.49 -19.94
N PRO A 325 -27.74 18.94 -20.09
CA PRO A 325 -27.14 19.87 -19.15
C PRO A 325 -28.02 21.12 -19.00
N PRO A 326 -28.15 21.68 -17.78
CA PRO A 326 -28.99 22.85 -17.55
C PRO A 326 -28.52 24.00 -18.46
N PRO A 327 -29.44 24.72 -19.11
CA PRO A 327 -29.09 25.82 -20.00
C PRO A 327 -28.31 26.89 -19.21
N PRO A 328 -27.30 27.54 -19.82
CA PRO A 328 -26.53 28.58 -19.15
C PRO A 328 -27.49 29.69 -18.67
N LEU A 329 -27.38 30.04 -17.38
CA LEU A 329 -28.14 31.12 -16.77
C LEU A 329 -27.89 32.40 -17.55
N SER A 330 -28.93 32.92 -18.21
CA SER A 330 -28.87 34.23 -18.83
C SER A 330 -28.75 35.30 -17.73
N LEU A 331 -27.64 36.03 -17.72
CA LEU A 331 -27.54 37.26 -16.94
C LEU A 331 -28.51 38.27 -17.56
N ALA A 332 -29.74 38.34 -17.03
CA ALA A 332 -30.66 39.40 -17.35
C ALA A 332 -30.14 40.71 -16.73
N ASN A 333 -29.56 41.56 -17.57
CA ASN A 333 -29.29 42.96 -17.29
C ASN A 333 -30.60 43.68 -16.99
N ASN A 334 -30.88 43.96 -15.71
CA ASN A 334 -31.84 44.99 -15.32
C ASN A 334 -31.16 45.96 -14.33
N PRO A 335 -31.13 47.27 -14.61
CA PRO A 335 -30.52 48.25 -13.72
C PRO A 335 -31.36 48.43 -12.43
N PRO A 336 -30.72 48.74 -11.29
CA PRO A 336 -31.41 48.79 -10.00
C PRO A 336 -32.33 50.01 -9.90
N ARG A 337 -33.62 49.74 -9.64
CA ARG A 337 -34.62 50.76 -9.27
C ARG A 337 -34.39 51.18 -7.81
N LYS A 338 -34.12 52.47 -7.59
CA LYS A 338 -34.02 53.10 -6.26
C LYS A 338 -35.41 53.17 -5.59
N SER A 339 -35.51 52.74 -4.34
CA SER A 339 -36.47 53.29 -3.37
C SER A 339 -35.92 53.20 -1.95
N SER A 340 -35.73 54.40 -1.39
CA SER A 340 -35.52 54.83 0.00
C SER A 340 -35.83 53.85 1.14
N LEU A 341 -34.85 53.68 2.03
CA LEU A 341 -35.04 53.25 3.42
C LEU A 341 -34.69 54.42 4.34
N GLU A 342 -35.65 54.82 5.17
CA GLU A 342 -35.48 55.78 6.26
C GLU A 342 -34.53 55.23 7.32
N ILE A 343 -33.64 56.12 7.78
CA ILE A 343 -32.68 55.88 8.86
C ILE A 343 -33.26 56.53 10.12
N ALA A 344 -33.47 55.74 11.18
CA ALA A 344 -33.61 56.24 12.53
C ALA A 344 -32.33 55.92 13.33
N SER A 345 -31.77 56.99 13.87
CA SER A 345 -30.49 57.18 14.55
C SER A 345 -30.37 56.54 15.94
N VAL A 346 -29.17 56.07 16.31
CA VAL A 346 -28.54 56.38 17.62
C VAL A 346 -27.00 56.47 17.46
N SER A 347 -26.44 57.55 18.01
CA SER A 347 -25.10 58.11 17.81
C SER A 347 -23.92 57.37 18.48
N PRO A 348 -22.67 57.56 17.97
CA PRO A 348 -21.44 57.16 18.64
C PRO A 348 -20.78 58.34 19.40
N LYS A 349 -20.14 58.05 20.54
CA LYS A 349 -19.23 58.99 21.22
C LYS A 349 -17.82 58.40 21.34
N HIS A 350 -16.88 59.12 20.73
CA HIS A 350 -15.45 59.32 21.06
C HIS A 350 -14.52 58.10 21.10
N ARG A 351 -13.59 57.85 20.15
CA ARG A 351 -12.46 58.62 19.57
C ARG A 351 -11.18 58.62 20.44
N ARG A 352 -10.14 57.93 19.96
CA ARG A 352 -8.71 58.35 19.75
C ARG A 352 -7.83 57.10 19.61
N ASP A 353 -7.30 56.75 18.43
CA ASP A 353 -6.16 57.31 17.65
C ASP A 353 -4.78 56.76 18.04
N TRP A 354 -4.10 56.15 17.04
CA TRP A 354 -2.66 56.18 16.72
C TRP A 354 -1.64 55.68 17.80
N ARG A 355 -0.49 55.04 17.54
CA ARG A 355 0.49 55.05 16.42
C ARG A 355 1.52 53.90 16.59
N VAL A 356 2.13 53.51 15.47
CA VAL A 356 3.36 52.69 15.33
C VAL A 356 4.59 53.38 15.94
N GLY A 357 5.53 52.65 16.57
CA GLY A 357 6.83 53.22 16.96
C GLY A 357 7.81 52.22 17.58
N SER A 358 9.03 52.24 17.07
CA SER A 358 10.23 51.42 17.30
C SER A 358 10.69 51.20 18.76
N ARG A 359 11.32 50.06 18.99
CA ARG A 359 12.71 49.95 19.50
C ARG A 359 13.30 48.60 19.13
#